data_AF-A0A7C2J7U0-F1
#
_entry.id   AF-A0A7C2J7U0-F1
#
_cell.length_a   1.000
_cell.length_b   1.000
_cell.length_c   1.000
_cell.angle_alpha   90.00
_cell.angle_beta   90.00
_cell.angle_gamma   90.00
#
_symmetry.space_group_name_H-M   'P 1'
#
loop_
_entity.id
_entity.type
_entity.pdbx_description
1 polymer ?
#
loop_
_entity_poly.entity_id
_entity_poly.type
_entity_poly.pdbx_seq_one_letter_code
_entity_poly.pdbx_strand_id
1 'polypeptide(L)'
;MKTRSIQNWILLIHQMPPKPTNLRVRTWRKLQKLGAVAIKSSVYVLPFNDKTNEDFQWLKQEIEAAGGEAAVFQAGAVEGATDEEIISAFRKARDEEYTLVAADLDGLTGAINEQKRGGHLSAGRITGYEAELDRLHKELERVIAVDFFDAPGRRTAVAAYERCRAALKATQSRSERLAKTRAITGAALDLTKYQGQRWVTRRNLFIDRLASIWLIKRFIDKRPRFYFVPEGETVEGGIRFDMYGAEFTHQGDSCTFE
;
A
#
# COMPACT_ATOMS: atom_id res chain seq x y z
N MET A 1 -43.79 7.23 -15.37
CA MET A 1 -43.81 7.43 -13.90
C MET A 1 -42.61 6.71 -13.33
N LYS A 2 -41.64 7.41 -12.71
CA LYS A 2 -40.53 6.76 -12.02
C LYS A 2 -41.10 6.08 -10.78
N THR A 3 -41.04 4.75 -10.71
CA THR A 3 -41.35 3.98 -9.52
C THR A 3 -40.45 4.49 -8.40
N ARG A 4 -40.99 5.29 -7.46
CA ARG A 4 -40.28 5.63 -6.22
C ARG A 4 -40.02 4.30 -5.52
N SER A 5 -38.76 3.88 -5.41
CA SER A 5 -38.45 2.75 -4.52
C SER A 5 -38.86 3.20 -3.12
N ILE A 6 -39.83 2.52 -2.53
CA ILE A 6 -40.24 2.78 -1.15
C ILE A 6 -39.05 2.38 -0.28
N GLN A 7 -38.36 3.36 0.31
CA GLN A 7 -37.27 3.11 1.23
C GLN A 7 -37.89 2.76 2.58
N ASN A 8 -37.67 1.51 3.02
CA ASN A 8 -38.07 1.10 4.36
C ASN A 8 -36.94 1.42 5.33
N TRP A 9 -37.30 1.96 6.48
CA TRP A 9 -36.40 2.39 7.52
C TRP A 9 -36.57 1.53 8.76
N ILE A 10 -35.51 1.43 9.53
CA ILE A 10 -35.57 0.96 10.91
C ILE A 10 -35.07 2.07 11.83
N LEU A 11 -35.83 2.34 12.88
CA LEU A 11 -35.58 3.40 13.84
C LEU A 11 -35.27 2.78 15.21
N LEU A 12 -34.27 3.33 15.88
CA LEU A 12 -34.00 3.09 17.29
C LEU A 12 -34.25 4.39 18.05
N ILE A 13 -35.18 4.33 18.99
CA ILE A 13 -35.39 5.38 19.98
C ILE A 13 -34.84 4.87 21.30
N HIS A 14 -33.99 5.64 21.97
CA HIS A 14 -33.42 5.21 23.24
C HIS A 14 -33.35 6.33 24.27
N GLN A 15 -33.42 5.96 25.54
CA GLN A 15 -33.15 6.81 26.69
C GLN A 15 -32.14 6.13 27.60
N MET A 16 -31.08 6.87 27.95
CA MET A 16 -30.03 6.36 28.80
C MET A 16 -30.12 6.97 30.20
N PRO A 17 -29.87 6.19 31.27
CA PRO A 17 -29.80 6.72 32.62
C PRO A 17 -28.85 7.92 32.72
N PRO A 18 -29.14 8.90 33.59
CA PRO A 18 -28.28 10.06 33.78
C PRO A 18 -26.89 9.71 34.34
N LYS A 19 -26.77 8.56 35.02
CA LYS A 19 -25.51 8.01 35.50
C LYS A 19 -25.50 6.49 35.32
N PRO A 20 -24.35 5.88 35.02
CA PRO A 20 -23.05 6.50 34.74
C PRO A 20 -22.90 6.99 33.28
N THR A 21 -22.12 8.07 33.06
CA THR A 21 -21.96 8.76 31.77
C THR A 21 -21.32 7.89 30.67
N ASN A 22 -20.53 6.89 31.03
CA ASN A 22 -19.85 6.00 30.10
C ASN A 22 -20.81 5.20 29.21
N LEU A 23 -22.02 4.88 29.69
CA LEU A 23 -23.02 4.11 28.94
C LEU A 23 -23.51 4.87 27.70
N ARG A 24 -23.73 6.18 27.82
CA ARG A 24 -24.16 7.04 26.70
C ARG A 24 -23.11 7.07 25.60
N VAL A 25 -21.85 7.28 25.98
CA VAL A 25 -20.73 7.34 25.03
C VAL A 25 -20.54 5.99 24.34
N ARG A 26 -20.63 4.87 25.08
CA ARG A 26 -20.52 3.52 24.51
C ARG A 26 -21.62 3.24 23.48
N THR A 27 -22.87 3.59 23.81
CA THR A 27 -24.03 3.41 22.94
C THR A 27 -23.91 4.27 21.68
N TRP A 28 -23.55 5.55 21.83
CA TRP A 28 -23.32 6.45 20.71
C TRP A 28 -22.22 5.94 19.77
N ARG A 29 -21.09 5.45 20.31
CA ARG A 29 -20.02 4.84 19.48
C ARG A 29 -20.51 3.61 18.72
N LYS A 30 -21.37 2.78 19.31
CA LYS A 30 -21.97 1.63 18.61
C LYS A 30 -22.88 2.08 17.47
N LEU A 31 -23.71 3.10 17.69
CA LEU A 31 -24.56 3.68 16.66
C LEU A 31 -23.73 4.22 15.48
N GLN A 32 -22.65 4.95 15.76
CA GLN A 32 -21.72 5.40 14.72
C GLN A 32 -21.09 4.22 13.96
N LYS A 33 -20.69 3.16 14.68
CA LYS A 33 -20.11 1.95 14.06
C LYS A 33 -21.09 1.20 13.16
N LEU A 34 -22.40 1.27 13.45
CA LEU A 34 -23.45 0.71 12.60
C LEU A 34 -23.78 1.60 11.39
N GLY A 35 -23.24 2.82 11.32
CA GLY A 35 -23.58 3.83 10.32
C GLY A 35 -24.91 4.53 10.58
N ALA A 36 -25.46 4.43 11.79
CA ALA A 36 -26.76 5.00 12.12
C ALA A 36 -26.69 6.53 12.17
N VAL A 37 -27.65 7.19 11.53
CA VAL A 37 -27.77 8.65 11.49
C VAL A 37 -28.84 9.11 12.47
N ALA A 38 -28.58 10.20 13.18
CA ALA A 38 -29.58 10.81 14.05
C ALA A 38 -30.49 11.73 13.24
N ILE A 39 -31.80 11.50 13.29
CA ILE A 39 -32.80 12.42 12.70
C ILE A 39 -33.19 13.51 13.72
N LYS A 40 -33.32 13.12 15.00
CA LYS A 40 -33.57 13.99 16.16
C LYS A 40 -32.80 13.44 17.37
N SER A 41 -32.69 14.19 18.47
CA SER A 41 -31.74 13.96 19.59
C SER A 41 -31.53 12.52 20.06
N SER A 42 -32.55 11.67 20.03
CA SER A 42 -32.47 10.27 20.48
C SER A 42 -33.12 9.28 19.51
N VAL A 43 -33.31 9.69 18.26
CA VAL A 43 -33.92 8.88 17.20
C VAL A 43 -32.88 8.64 16.12
N TYR A 44 -32.43 7.39 16.04
CA TYR A 44 -31.45 6.93 15.07
C TYR A 44 -32.12 6.10 13.99
N VAL A 45 -31.65 6.23 12.76
CA VAL A 45 -32.20 5.53 11.61
C VAL A 45 -31.14 4.72 10.89
N LEU A 46 -31.55 3.59 10.32
CA LEU A 46 -30.85 2.79 9.33
C LEU A 46 -31.82 2.39 8.20
N PRO A 47 -31.33 2.13 6.98
CA PRO A 47 -32.14 1.44 5.99
C PRO A 47 -32.48 0.03 6.50
N PHE A 48 -33.72 -0.39 6.30
CA PHE A 48 -34.19 -1.68 6.75
C PHE A 48 -33.61 -2.82 5.91
N ASN A 49 -32.94 -3.75 6.58
CA ASN A 49 -32.61 -5.09 6.10
C ASN A 49 -32.44 -6.03 7.31
N ASP A 50 -32.31 -7.34 7.08
CA ASP A 50 -32.24 -8.32 8.17
C ASP A 50 -31.07 -8.05 9.14
N LYS A 51 -29.93 -7.61 8.60
CA LYS A 51 -28.74 -7.28 9.40
C LYS A 51 -28.95 -6.04 10.26
N THR A 52 -29.45 -4.94 9.69
CA THR A 52 -29.67 -3.69 10.46
C THR A 52 -30.78 -3.87 11.50
N ASN A 53 -31.76 -4.73 11.22
CA ASN A 53 -32.74 -5.14 12.21
C ASN A 53 -32.10 -5.91 13.36
N GLU A 54 -31.34 -6.96 13.06
CA GLU A 54 -30.62 -7.71 14.08
C GLU A 54 -29.68 -6.81 14.92
N ASP A 55 -28.90 -5.95 14.27
CA ASP A 55 -27.99 -5.00 14.92
C ASP A 55 -28.73 -4.07 15.90
N PHE A 56 -29.90 -3.54 15.53
CA PHE A 56 -30.72 -2.68 16.40
C PHE A 56 -31.41 -3.47 17.52
N GLN A 57 -31.83 -4.71 17.28
CA GLN A 57 -32.39 -5.57 18.34
C GLN A 57 -31.32 -5.91 19.39
N TRP A 58 -30.10 -6.25 18.96
CA TRP A 58 -28.98 -6.48 19.88
C TRP A 58 -28.65 -5.23 20.69
N LEU A 59 -28.59 -4.07 20.03
CA LEU A 59 -28.31 -2.81 20.72
C LEU A 59 -29.42 -2.45 21.72
N LYS A 60 -30.69 -2.67 21.37
CA LYS A 60 -31.82 -2.51 22.29
C LYS A 60 -31.64 -3.35 23.55
N GLN A 61 -31.40 -4.65 23.41
CA GLN A 61 -31.21 -5.55 24.56
C GLN A 61 -30.05 -5.10 25.46
N GLU A 62 -28.96 -4.63 24.87
CA GLU A 62 -27.83 -4.11 25.63
C GLU A 62 -28.16 -2.82 26.40
N ILE A 63 -28.93 -1.92 25.78
CA ILE A 63 -29.39 -0.69 26.43
C ILE A 63 -30.29 -1.04 27.63
N GLU A 64 -31.24 -1.94 27.44
CA GLU A 64 -32.17 -2.41 28.48
C GLU A 64 -31.41 -3.11 29.62
N ALA A 65 -30.45 -3.99 29.29
CA ALA A 65 -29.60 -4.65 30.29
C ALA A 65 -28.73 -3.67 31.08
N ALA A 66 -28.42 -2.50 30.51
CA ALA A 66 -27.70 -1.42 31.18
C ALA A 66 -28.62 -0.46 31.97
N GLY A 67 -29.91 -0.78 32.09
CA GLY A 67 -30.92 0.01 32.81
C GLY A 67 -31.48 1.20 32.03
N GLY A 68 -31.23 1.27 30.71
CA GLY A 68 -31.87 2.24 29.82
C GLY A 68 -33.18 1.72 29.23
N GLU A 69 -33.82 2.55 28.44
CA GLU A 69 -35.03 2.21 27.68
C GLU A 69 -34.72 2.31 26.19
N ALA A 70 -35.19 1.36 25.40
CA ALA A 70 -35.00 1.38 23.96
C ALA A 70 -36.18 0.73 23.23
N ALA A 71 -36.55 1.30 22.08
CA ALA A 71 -37.59 0.77 21.23
C ALA A 71 -37.15 0.80 19.77
N VAL A 72 -37.43 -0.29 19.05
CA VAL A 72 -37.07 -0.48 17.64
C VAL A 72 -38.35 -0.56 16.82
N PHE A 73 -38.42 0.24 15.75
CA PHE A 73 -39.61 0.32 14.89
C PHE A 73 -39.19 0.24 13.42
N GLN A 74 -39.97 -0.49 12.62
CA GLN A 74 -39.90 -0.41 11.18
C GLN A 74 -40.86 0.68 10.70
N ALA A 75 -40.39 1.55 9.81
CA ALA A 75 -41.21 2.62 9.23
C ALA A 75 -41.06 2.65 7.72
N GLY A 76 -42.17 2.75 6.99
CA GLY A 76 -42.17 2.99 5.55
C GLY A 76 -42.00 4.47 5.17
N ALA A 77 -42.10 5.37 6.16
CA ALA A 77 -41.84 6.79 6.05
C ALA A 77 -41.54 7.37 7.43
N VAL A 78 -40.68 8.38 7.51
CA VAL A 78 -40.41 9.11 8.76
C VAL A 78 -41.12 10.45 8.70
N GLU A 79 -42.18 10.63 9.50
CA GLU A 79 -42.92 11.89 9.51
C GLU A 79 -42.03 13.04 10.05
N GLY A 80 -41.82 14.07 9.23
CA GLY A 80 -40.95 15.21 9.54
C GLY A 80 -39.53 15.14 8.98
N ALA A 81 -39.19 14.12 8.19
CA ALA A 81 -38.01 14.11 7.31
C ALA A 81 -38.30 13.29 6.06
N THR A 82 -38.07 13.87 4.88
CA THR A 82 -38.19 13.13 3.62
C THR A 82 -37.08 12.09 3.49
N ASP A 83 -37.33 11.02 2.73
CA ASP A 83 -36.31 10.01 2.44
C ASP A 83 -35.02 10.65 1.88
N GLU A 84 -35.15 11.70 1.06
CA GLU A 84 -34.01 12.41 0.48
C GLU A 84 -33.20 13.18 1.54
N GLU A 85 -33.85 13.81 2.52
CA GLU A 85 -33.16 14.49 3.62
C GLU A 85 -32.39 13.48 4.48
N ILE A 86 -32.99 12.31 4.75
CA ILE A 86 -32.34 11.23 5.49
C ILE A 86 -31.14 10.70 4.70
N ILE A 87 -31.32 10.37 3.42
CA ILE A 87 -30.25 9.90 2.52
C ILE A 87 -29.11 10.93 2.44
N SER A 88 -29.44 12.21 2.33
CA SER A 88 -28.47 13.30 2.32
C SER A 88 -27.67 13.35 3.63
N ALA A 89 -28.33 13.16 4.78
CA ALA A 89 -27.65 13.08 6.07
C ALA A 89 -26.72 11.85 6.17
N PHE A 90 -27.12 10.69 5.64
CA PHE A 90 -26.23 9.52 5.52
C PHE A 90 -25.00 9.82 4.66
N ARG A 91 -25.21 10.35 3.45
CA ARG A 91 -24.11 10.68 2.53
C ARG A 91 -23.16 11.67 3.16
N LYS A 92 -23.68 12.73 3.78
CA LYS A 92 -22.86 13.72 4.49
C LYS A 92 -22.02 13.07 5.61
N ALA A 93 -22.64 12.25 6.46
CA ALA A 93 -21.92 11.57 7.54
C ALA A 93 -20.82 10.64 7.02
N ARG A 94 -21.08 9.89 5.94
CA ARG A 94 -20.07 9.03 5.30
C ARG A 94 -18.97 9.86 4.61
N ASP A 95 -19.31 10.96 3.95
CA ASP A 95 -18.36 11.85 3.30
C ASP A 95 -17.37 12.47 4.29
N GLU A 96 -17.83 12.83 5.50
CA GLU A 96 -16.95 13.30 6.59
C GLU A 96 -15.94 12.21 6.99
N GLU A 97 -16.37 10.96 7.14
CA GLU A 97 -15.47 9.83 7.44
C GLU A 97 -14.51 9.53 6.28
N TYR A 98 -14.99 9.52 5.04
CA TYR A 98 -14.13 9.34 3.87
C TYR A 98 -13.11 10.45 3.73
N THR A 99 -13.46 11.69 4.08
CA THR A 99 -12.53 12.83 4.04
C THR A 99 -11.36 12.62 5.01
N LEU A 100 -11.63 12.11 6.21
CA LEU A 100 -10.59 11.79 7.20
C LEU A 100 -9.68 10.67 6.69
N VAL A 101 -10.25 9.58 6.20
CA VAL A 101 -9.49 8.44 5.67
C VAL A 101 -8.64 8.87 4.45
N ALA A 102 -9.20 9.66 3.55
CA ALA A 102 -8.47 10.19 2.39
C ALA A 102 -7.31 11.09 2.81
N ALA A 103 -7.52 11.97 3.79
CA ALA A 103 -6.46 12.84 4.32
C ALA A 103 -5.31 12.04 4.93
N ASP A 104 -5.61 11.00 5.72
CA ASP A 104 -4.58 10.12 6.30
C ASP A 104 -3.79 9.37 5.20
N LEU A 105 -4.48 8.86 4.18
CA LEU A 105 -3.85 8.17 3.04
C LEU A 105 -2.98 9.10 2.19
N ASP A 106 -3.44 10.32 1.95
CA ASP A 106 -2.66 11.34 1.24
C ASP A 106 -1.45 11.78 2.09
N GLY A 107 -1.60 11.89 3.41
CA GLY A 107 -0.52 12.14 4.35
C GLY A 107 0.55 11.04 4.33
N LEU A 108 0.14 9.77 4.36
CA LEU A 108 1.04 8.62 4.24
C LEU A 108 1.76 8.62 2.88
N THR A 109 1.03 8.90 1.80
CA THR A 109 1.61 9.05 0.45
C THR A 109 2.65 10.17 0.40
N GLY A 110 2.37 11.31 1.05
CA GLY A 110 3.30 12.42 1.20
C GLY A 110 4.58 12.01 1.93
N ALA A 111 4.46 11.34 3.06
CA ALA A 111 5.59 10.85 3.85
C ALA A 111 6.47 9.87 3.05
N ILE A 112 5.85 8.91 2.34
CA ILE A 112 6.58 7.96 1.47
C ILE A 112 7.37 8.72 0.39
N ASN A 113 6.74 9.70 -0.27
CA ASN A 113 7.36 10.48 -1.34
C ASN A 113 8.50 11.37 -0.83
N GLU A 114 8.36 11.96 0.35
CA GLU A 114 9.40 12.75 0.99
C GLU A 114 10.63 11.88 1.32
N GLN A 115 10.43 10.73 1.97
CA GLN A 115 11.54 9.81 2.27
C GLN A 115 12.19 9.27 0.99
N LYS A 116 11.41 9.10 -0.09
CA LYS A 116 11.92 8.73 -1.42
C LYS A 116 12.82 9.79 -2.02
N ARG A 117 12.47 11.07 -1.87
CA ARG A 117 13.30 12.20 -2.33
C ARG A 117 14.58 12.33 -1.50
N GLY A 118 14.50 12.11 -0.19
CA GLY A 118 15.63 12.15 0.74
C GLY A 118 16.56 10.92 0.69
N GLY A 119 16.20 9.85 -0.03
CA GLY A 119 17.00 8.62 -0.10
C GLY A 119 17.02 7.79 1.19
N HIS A 120 16.05 7.99 2.08
CA HIS A 120 16.03 7.45 3.45
C HIS A 120 15.03 6.29 3.64
N LEU A 121 14.84 5.43 2.62
CA LEU A 121 13.92 4.29 2.70
C LEU A 121 14.66 3.01 3.12
N SER A 122 14.68 2.75 4.43
CA SER A 122 15.11 1.47 4.98
C SER A 122 14.00 0.42 4.90
N ALA A 123 14.36 -0.87 4.94
CA ALA A 123 13.39 -1.98 4.97
C ALA A 123 12.39 -1.84 6.13
N GLY A 124 12.86 -1.48 7.33
CA GLY A 124 11.98 -1.28 8.49
C GLY A 124 10.97 -0.14 8.33
N ARG A 125 11.33 0.93 7.61
CA ARG A 125 10.37 2.01 7.28
C ARG A 125 9.33 1.57 6.27
N ILE A 126 9.73 0.77 5.28
CA ILE A 126 8.79 0.19 4.31
C ILE A 126 7.77 -0.67 5.06
N THR A 127 8.20 -1.57 5.94
CA THR A 127 7.31 -2.38 6.77
C THR A 127 6.40 -1.53 7.66
N GLY A 128 6.91 -0.44 8.23
CA GLY A 128 6.09 0.51 8.99
C GLY A 128 4.99 1.15 8.15
N TYR A 129 5.29 1.55 6.91
CA TYR A 129 4.29 2.10 6.00
C TYR A 129 3.30 1.06 5.48
N GLU A 130 3.72 -0.19 5.29
CA GLU A 130 2.81 -1.30 4.95
C GLU A 130 1.80 -1.53 6.08
N ALA A 131 2.26 -1.61 7.32
CA ALA A 131 1.38 -1.78 8.47
C ALA A 131 0.38 -0.62 8.63
N GLU A 132 0.83 0.63 8.40
CA GLU A 132 -0.04 1.80 8.44
C GLU A 132 -1.04 1.80 7.28
N LEU A 133 -0.62 1.41 6.06
CA LEU A 133 -1.51 1.27 4.92
C LEU A 133 -2.58 0.20 5.18
N ASP A 134 -2.22 -0.95 5.77
CA ASP A 134 -3.16 -2.01 6.14
C ASP A 134 -4.16 -1.53 7.19
N ARG A 135 -3.72 -0.71 8.15
CA ARG A 135 -4.60 -0.09 9.15
C ARG A 135 -5.62 0.84 8.48
N LEU A 136 -5.16 1.72 7.60
CA LEU A 136 -6.03 2.65 6.87
C LEU A 136 -6.95 1.94 5.87
N HIS A 137 -6.50 0.83 5.28
CA HIS A 137 -7.34 -0.01 4.44
C HIS A 137 -8.51 -0.60 5.21
N LYS A 138 -8.26 -1.19 6.38
CA LYS A 138 -9.31 -1.72 7.26
C LYS A 138 -10.29 -0.63 7.69
N GLU A 139 -9.80 0.59 7.93
CA GLU A 139 -10.65 1.72 8.25
C GLU A 139 -11.53 2.13 7.05
N LEU A 140 -10.96 2.17 5.83
CA LEU A 140 -11.71 2.40 4.61
C LEU A 140 -12.81 1.33 4.39
N GLU A 141 -12.46 0.06 4.58
CA GLU A 141 -13.41 -1.07 4.48
C GLU A 141 -14.53 -0.94 5.52
N ARG A 142 -14.21 -0.50 6.74
CA ARG A 142 -15.22 -0.21 7.77
C ARG A 142 -16.20 0.86 7.32
N VAL A 143 -15.72 1.98 6.75
CA VAL A 143 -16.59 3.06 6.26
C VAL A 143 -17.46 2.56 5.11
N ILE A 144 -16.88 1.82 4.17
CA ILE A 144 -17.59 1.21 3.04
C ILE A 144 -18.69 0.25 3.51
N ALA A 145 -18.44 -0.54 4.55
CA ALA A 145 -19.40 -1.52 5.05
C ALA A 145 -20.69 -0.90 5.62
N VAL A 146 -20.65 0.39 5.96
CA VAL A 146 -21.80 1.14 6.50
C VAL A 146 -22.25 2.29 5.58
N ASP A 147 -21.72 2.33 4.35
CA ASP A 147 -22.11 3.28 3.31
C ASP A 147 -23.29 2.73 2.51
N PHE A 148 -24.50 2.97 3.02
CA PHE A 148 -25.72 2.43 2.43
C PHE A 148 -26.20 3.14 1.16
N PHE A 149 -25.69 4.36 0.89
CA PHE A 149 -26.23 5.24 -0.14
C PHE A 149 -25.15 5.81 -1.09
N ASP A 150 -24.01 5.14 -1.15
CA ASP A 150 -22.86 5.42 -2.02
C ASP A 150 -22.44 6.89 -1.96
N ALA A 151 -21.94 7.31 -0.79
CA ALA A 151 -21.49 8.68 -0.61
C ALA A 151 -20.36 9.04 -1.60
N PRO A 152 -20.40 10.24 -2.22
CA PRO A 152 -19.49 10.59 -3.31
C PRO A 152 -18.02 10.59 -2.89
N GLY A 153 -17.72 10.86 -1.61
CA GLY A 153 -16.38 10.83 -1.02
C GLY A 153 -15.69 9.46 -1.12
N ARG A 154 -16.44 8.37 -1.26
CA ARG A 154 -15.91 7.01 -1.43
C ARG A 154 -14.89 6.92 -2.56
N ARG A 155 -15.20 7.54 -3.71
CA ARG A 155 -14.30 7.51 -4.89
C ARG A 155 -12.96 8.17 -4.59
N THR A 156 -12.99 9.30 -3.88
CA THR A 156 -11.79 10.04 -3.49
C THR A 156 -10.94 9.22 -2.52
N ALA A 157 -11.55 8.61 -1.50
CA ALA A 157 -10.83 7.79 -0.53
C ALA A 157 -10.22 6.51 -1.15
N VAL A 158 -10.96 5.81 -2.02
CA VAL A 158 -10.43 4.66 -2.77
C VAL A 158 -9.28 5.08 -3.69
N ALA A 159 -9.40 6.22 -4.37
CA ALA A 159 -8.31 6.72 -5.20
C ALA A 159 -7.06 7.09 -4.38
N ALA A 160 -7.22 7.63 -3.17
CA ALA A 160 -6.11 7.89 -2.25
C ALA A 160 -5.41 6.60 -1.81
N TYR A 161 -6.19 5.55 -1.52
CA TYR A 161 -5.67 4.23 -1.17
C TYR A 161 -4.82 3.64 -2.30
N GLU A 162 -5.34 3.63 -3.53
CA GLU A 162 -4.60 3.10 -4.68
C GLU A 162 -3.33 3.90 -4.99
N ARG A 163 -3.35 5.24 -4.81
CA ARG A 163 -2.14 6.07 -4.93
C ARG A 163 -1.09 5.68 -3.90
N CYS A 164 -1.50 5.51 -2.63
CA CYS A 164 -0.58 5.13 -1.55
C CYS A 164 0.04 3.76 -1.80
N ARG A 165 -0.80 2.78 -2.15
CA ARG A 165 -0.37 1.41 -2.50
C ARG A 165 0.60 1.40 -3.68
N ALA A 166 0.33 2.18 -4.72
CA ALA A 166 1.22 2.30 -5.88
C ALA A 166 2.58 2.93 -5.49
N ALA A 167 2.58 3.95 -4.62
CA ALA A 167 3.80 4.58 -4.13
C ALA A 167 4.69 3.61 -3.34
N LEU A 168 4.10 2.76 -2.50
CA LEU A 168 4.83 1.71 -1.77
C LEU A 168 5.40 0.64 -2.70
N LYS A 169 4.60 0.11 -3.62
CA LYS A 169 5.04 -0.92 -4.58
C LYS A 169 6.21 -0.44 -5.46
N ALA A 170 6.14 0.82 -5.92
CA ALA A 170 7.23 1.44 -6.68
C ALA A 170 8.52 1.59 -5.85
N THR A 171 8.39 1.71 -4.53
CA THR A 171 9.52 1.85 -3.60
C THR A 171 10.17 0.50 -3.30
N GLN A 172 9.38 -0.55 -3.08
CA GLN A 172 9.87 -1.91 -2.86
C GLN A 172 10.65 -2.43 -4.06
N SER A 173 10.05 -2.35 -5.25
CA SER A 173 10.71 -2.79 -6.49
C SER A 173 12.05 -2.06 -6.76
N ARG A 174 12.16 -0.79 -6.38
CA ARG A 174 13.44 -0.06 -6.43
C ARG A 174 14.44 -0.57 -5.39
N SER A 175 14.00 -0.80 -4.16
CA SER A 175 14.84 -1.31 -3.06
C SER A 175 15.38 -2.71 -3.39
N GLU A 176 14.53 -3.58 -3.93
CA GLU A 176 14.91 -4.93 -4.40
C GLU A 176 15.93 -4.86 -5.54
N ARG A 177 15.73 -3.96 -6.53
CA ARG A 177 16.72 -3.74 -7.60
C ARG A 177 18.06 -3.26 -7.03
N LEU A 178 18.04 -2.29 -6.12
CA LEU A 178 19.26 -1.78 -5.48
C LEU A 178 19.96 -2.86 -4.63
N ALA A 179 19.20 -3.68 -3.91
CA ALA A 179 19.73 -4.82 -3.15
C ALA A 179 20.34 -5.87 -4.08
N LYS A 180 19.71 -6.17 -5.22
CA LYS A 180 20.25 -7.08 -6.23
C LYS A 180 21.52 -6.53 -6.88
N THR A 181 21.55 -5.26 -7.26
CA THR A 181 22.78 -4.59 -7.76
C THR A 181 23.89 -4.57 -6.70
N ARG A 182 23.53 -4.40 -5.42
CA ARG A 182 24.49 -4.43 -4.30
C ARG A 182 24.98 -5.84 -3.98
N ALA A 183 24.17 -6.87 -4.18
CA ALA A 183 24.59 -8.27 -4.07
C ALA A 183 25.54 -8.65 -5.21
N ILE A 184 25.27 -8.18 -6.44
CA ILE A 184 26.15 -8.36 -7.59
C ILE A 184 27.49 -7.63 -7.37
N THR A 185 27.46 -6.38 -6.89
CA THR A 185 28.69 -5.64 -6.56
C THR A 185 29.34 -6.06 -5.24
N GLY A 186 28.64 -6.79 -4.37
CA GLY A 186 29.14 -7.33 -3.09
C GLY A 186 30.11 -8.50 -3.26
N ALA A 187 30.11 -9.15 -4.42
CA ALA A 187 31.20 -10.00 -4.89
C ALA A 187 32.28 -9.16 -5.60
N ALA A 188 32.60 -7.97 -5.07
CA ALA A 188 33.64 -7.11 -5.64
C ALA A 188 34.97 -7.89 -5.68
N LEU A 189 35.43 -8.18 -6.89
CA LEU A 189 36.79 -8.63 -7.13
C LEU A 189 37.73 -7.59 -6.50
N ASP A 190 38.62 -8.05 -5.63
CA ASP A 190 39.67 -7.20 -5.07
C ASP A 190 40.60 -6.75 -6.20
N LEU A 191 40.35 -5.54 -6.71
CA LEU A 191 41.05 -4.96 -7.85
C LEU A 191 42.55 -4.78 -7.58
N THR A 192 42.98 -4.79 -6.32
CA THR A 192 44.42 -4.73 -5.98
C THR A 192 45.16 -5.96 -6.48
N LYS A 193 44.49 -7.12 -6.55
CA LYS A 193 45.05 -8.39 -7.06
C LYS A 193 45.20 -8.42 -8.58
N TYR A 194 44.64 -7.44 -9.28
CA TYR A 194 44.58 -7.41 -10.74
C TYR A 194 45.40 -6.26 -11.34
N GLN A 195 46.29 -5.60 -10.58
CA GLN A 195 47.17 -4.54 -11.09
C GLN A 195 48.44 -5.10 -11.74
N GLY A 196 48.81 -4.59 -12.91
CA GLY A 196 50.06 -4.96 -13.60
C GLY A 196 50.06 -6.34 -14.24
N GLN A 197 48.89 -6.93 -14.45
CA GLN A 197 48.75 -8.32 -14.86
C GLN A 197 48.96 -8.52 -16.36
N ARG A 198 49.24 -9.79 -16.72
CA ARG A 198 49.29 -10.26 -18.10
C ARG A 198 47.90 -10.73 -18.49
N TRP A 199 47.24 -10.00 -19.37
CA TRP A 199 45.87 -10.30 -19.85
C TRP A 199 45.95 -10.97 -21.22
N VAL A 200 45.31 -12.13 -21.38
CA VAL A 200 45.45 -12.98 -22.55
C VAL A 200 44.11 -13.14 -23.25
N THR A 201 44.06 -12.80 -24.54
CA THR A 201 42.90 -13.12 -25.40
C THR A 201 43.35 -13.67 -26.76
N ARG A 202 42.42 -14.08 -27.64
CA ARG A 202 42.78 -14.64 -28.97
C ARG A 202 43.19 -13.54 -29.96
N ARG A 203 44.04 -13.86 -30.95
CA ARG A 203 44.53 -12.91 -31.99
C ARG A 203 43.44 -12.32 -32.90
N ASN A 204 42.29 -12.99 -33.07
CA ASN A 204 41.18 -12.50 -33.90
C ASN A 204 40.27 -11.56 -33.09
N LEU A 205 40.60 -10.27 -33.03
CA LEU A 205 39.90 -9.29 -32.18
C LEU A 205 38.56 -8.86 -32.78
N PHE A 206 37.47 -9.33 -32.16
CA PHE A 206 36.11 -8.84 -32.40
C PHE A 206 35.78 -7.66 -31.45
N ILE A 207 34.62 -7.04 -31.65
CA ILE A 207 34.16 -5.86 -30.89
C ILE A 207 34.19 -6.13 -29.37
N ASP A 208 33.76 -7.30 -28.93
CA ASP A 208 33.70 -7.66 -27.50
C ASP A 208 35.08 -7.73 -26.84
N ARG A 209 36.10 -8.20 -27.57
CA ARG A 209 37.50 -8.23 -27.09
C ARG A 209 38.05 -6.82 -26.92
N LEU A 210 37.74 -5.93 -27.86
CA LEU A 210 38.16 -4.53 -27.80
C LEU A 210 37.47 -3.79 -26.64
N ALA A 211 36.17 -4.04 -26.43
CA ALA A 211 35.42 -3.50 -25.30
C ALA A 211 35.99 -3.99 -23.95
N SER A 212 36.29 -5.28 -23.84
CA SER A 212 36.93 -5.89 -22.67
C SER A 212 38.31 -5.26 -22.39
N ILE A 213 39.14 -5.07 -23.42
CA ILE A 213 40.45 -4.41 -23.28
C ILE A 213 40.31 -2.98 -22.75
N TRP A 214 39.35 -2.21 -23.28
CA TRP A 214 39.07 -0.86 -22.81
C TRP A 214 38.62 -0.85 -21.35
N LEU A 215 37.70 -1.75 -20.98
CA LEU A 215 37.16 -1.86 -19.63
C LEU A 215 38.27 -2.23 -18.63
N ILE A 216 39.09 -3.23 -18.96
CA ILE A 216 40.23 -3.65 -18.15
C ILE A 216 41.17 -2.46 -17.90
N LYS A 217 41.58 -1.74 -18.95
CA LYS A 217 42.46 -0.55 -18.83
C LYS A 217 41.84 0.56 -17.98
N ARG A 218 40.53 0.75 -18.07
CA ARG A 218 39.85 1.89 -17.46
C ARG A 218 39.56 1.64 -15.97
N PHE A 219 39.05 0.46 -15.65
CA PHE A 219 38.44 0.17 -14.35
C PHE A 219 39.15 -0.91 -13.53
N ILE A 220 39.87 -1.85 -14.16
CA ILE A 220 40.41 -3.01 -13.46
C ILE A 220 41.91 -2.85 -13.22
N ASP A 221 42.71 -2.78 -14.28
CA ASP A 221 44.17 -2.77 -14.22
C ASP A 221 44.71 -1.45 -14.79
N LYS A 222 45.47 -0.69 -13.99
CA LYS A 222 46.07 0.57 -14.42
C LYS A 222 47.35 0.40 -15.24
N ARG A 223 47.96 -0.79 -15.25
CA ARG A 223 49.20 -1.10 -15.96
C ARG A 223 49.14 -2.47 -16.70
N PRO A 224 48.10 -2.74 -17.51
CA PRO A 224 47.89 -4.07 -18.09
C PRO A 224 48.87 -4.35 -19.23
N ARG A 225 49.26 -5.61 -19.36
CA ARG A 225 50.01 -6.14 -20.52
C ARG A 225 49.15 -7.14 -21.28
N PHE A 226 48.75 -6.80 -22.50
CA PHE A 226 47.90 -7.67 -23.32
C PHE A 226 48.73 -8.60 -24.20
N TYR A 227 48.36 -9.88 -24.21
CA TYR A 227 48.92 -10.92 -25.06
C TYR A 227 47.82 -11.51 -25.94
N PHE A 228 48.14 -11.68 -27.22
CA PHE A 228 47.22 -12.22 -28.20
C PHE A 228 47.76 -13.56 -28.71
N VAL A 229 47.03 -14.63 -28.43
CA VAL A 229 47.46 -16.01 -28.73
C VAL A 229 46.61 -16.68 -29.81
N PRO A 230 47.16 -17.64 -30.56
CA PRO A 230 46.38 -18.56 -31.39
C PRO A 230 45.38 -19.39 -30.56
N GLU A 231 44.43 -20.03 -31.23
CA GLU A 231 43.48 -20.91 -30.55
C GLU A 231 44.19 -22.13 -29.95
N GLY A 232 43.88 -22.43 -28.68
CA GLY A 232 44.51 -23.53 -27.93
C GLY A 232 45.83 -23.18 -27.24
N GLU A 233 46.38 -21.98 -27.47
CA GLU A 233 47.59 -21.51 -26.79
C GLU A 233 47.28 -20.65 -25.55
N THR A 234 48.22 -20.62 -24.59
CA THR A 234 48.12 -19.79 -23.38
C THR A 234 49.48 -19.17 -23.04
N VAL A 235 49.47 -18.20 -22.12
CA VAL A 235 50.67 -17.59 -21.56
C VAL A 235 50.74 -17.95 -20.09
N GLU A 236 51.88 -18.47 -19.65
CA GLU A 236 52.09 -18.82 -18.23
C GLU A 236 51.89 -17.59 -17.32
N GLY A 237 51.07 -17.75 -16.28
CA GLY A 237 50.65 -16.68 -15.37
C GLY A 237 49.76 -15.61 -16.01
N GLY A 238 49.21 -15.87 -17.20
CA GLY A 238 48.29 -14.96 -17.89
C GLY A 238 46.84 -15.15 -17.47
N ILE A 239 46.15 -14.05 -17.17
CA ILE A 239 44.71 -14.01 -16.90
C ILE A 239 43.97 -13.96 -18.22
N ARG A 240 43.14 -14.98 -18.51
CA ARG A 240 42.43 -15.07 -19.77
C ARG A 240 41.11 -14.31 -19.68
N PHE A 241 40.75 -13.69 -20.79
CA PHE A 241 39.46 -13.03 -20.93
C PHE A 241 38.86 -13.23 -22.33
N ASP A 242 37.53 -13.22 -22.41
CA ASP A 242 36.75 -13.28 -23.66
C ASP A 242 37.20 -14.42 -24.61
N MET A 243 37.33 -15.60 -24.00
CA MET A 243 37.56 -16.87 -24.67
C MET A 243 36.96 -18.03 -23.85
N TYR A 244 36.77 -19.17 -24.49
CA TYR A 244 36.25 -20.38 -23.85
C TYR A 244 37.20 -20.86 -22.73
N GLY A 245 36.65 -21.12 -21.55
CA GLY A 245 37.40 -21.60 -20.38
C GLY A 245 38.29 -20.54 -19.71
N ALA A 246 38.13 -19.26 -20.04
CA ALA A 246 38.81 -18.15 -19.38
C ALA A 246 38.27 -17.85 -17.98
N GLU A 247 39.11 -17.22 -17.15
CA GLU A 247 38.72 -16.71 -15.83
C GLU A 247 37.64 -15.62 -15.94
N PHE A 248 37.73 -14.80 -16.97
CA PHE A 248 36.72 -13.79 -17.33
C PHE A 248 36.08 -14.15 -18.67
N THR A 249 34.88 -14.69 -18.64
CA THR A 249 34.17 -15.14 -19.85
C THR A 249 32.67 -14.90 -19.71
N HIS A 250 31.91 -15.24 -20.75
CA HIS A 250 30.45 -15.06 -20.78
C HIS A 250 29.78 -15.94 -19.72
N GLN A 251 28.76 -15.43 -19.05
CA GLN A 251 27.97 -16.17 -18.08
C GLN A 251 26.49 -16.15 -18.48
N GLY A 252 26.02 -17.27 -19.02
CA GLY A 252 24.66 -17.33 -19.59
C GLY A 252 24.53 -16.38 -20.78
N ASP A 253 23.56 -15.47 -20.71
CA ASP A 253 23.31 -14.44 -21.72
C ASP A 253 24.17 -13.17 -21.54
N SER A 254 24.94 -13.08 -20.46
CA SER A 254 25.79 -11.92 -20.17
C SER A 254 27.16 -12.03 -20.83
N CYS A 255 27.58 -10.96 -21.51
CA CYS A 255 28.90 -10.84 -22.13
C CYS A 255 30.01 -10.69 -21.08
N THR A 256 31.27 -10.77 -21.51
CA THR A 256 32.43 -10.63 -20.60
C THR A 256 32.39 -9.25 -19.93
N PHE A 257 32.37 -9.21 -18.58
CA PHE A 257 32.31 -7.99 -17.74
C PHE A 257 30.97 -7.21 -17.73
N GLU A 258 29.85 -7.87 -18.07
CA GLU A 258 28.48 -7.39 -17.87
C GLU A 258 27.90 -7.83 -16.51
#